data_AF-A0A1G7X7X9-F1
#
_entry.id   AF-A0A1G7X7X9-F1
#
_cell.length_a   1.000
_cell.length_b   1.000
_cell.length_c   1.000
_cell.angle_alpha   90.00
_cell.angle_beta   90.00
_cell.angle_gamma   90.00
#
_symmetry.space_group_name_H-M   'P 1'
#
loop_
_entity.id
_entity.type
_entity.pdbx_description
1 polymer ?
#
loop_
_entity_poly.entity_id
_entity_poly.type
_entity_poly.pdbx_seq_one_letter_code
_entity_poly.pdbx_strand_id
1 'polypeptide(L)'
;MEQADLKHHVFISYSRRDYVNERGEVKPGNSVSQIMDALEKAHISYWIDKEGIYHGDKFKGVLASAIEAADVFTKVSQVMAHLHNLT
;
A
#
# COMPACT_ATOMS: atom_id res chain seq x y z
N MET A 1 -14.15 -20.49 5.65
CA MET A 1 -12.84 -19.84 5.58
C MET A 1 -12.69 -19.04 6.85
N GLU A 2 -11.74 -19.39 7.71
CA GLU A 2 -11.41 -18.60 8.89
C GLU A 2 -11.01 -17.20 8.45
N GLN A 3 -11.68 -16.20 9.01
CA GLN A 3 -11.34 -14.80 8.83
C GLN A 3 -10.04 -14.61 9.60
N ALA A 4 -8.89 -14.72 8.91
CA ALA A 4 -7.60 -14.40 9.51
C ALA A 4 -7.71 -13.01 10.14
N ASP A 5 -7.35 -12.91 11.42
CA ASP A 5 -7.53 -11.71 12.23
C ASP A 5 -6.80 -10.53 11.54
N LEU A 6 -7.54 -9.69 10.82
CA LEU A 6 -7.04 -8.56 10.02
C LEU A 6 -6.62 -7.38 10.91
N LYS A 7 -6.30 -7.64 12.18
CA LYS A 7 -5.97 -6.60 13.14
C LYS A 7 -4.59 -6.03 12.82
N HIS A 8 -4.58 -4.85 12.23
CA HIS A 8 -3.39 -4.11 11.86
C HIS A 8 -3.57 -2.66 12.29
N HIS A 9 -2.51 -1.97 12.70
CA HIS A 9 -2.66 -0.56 13.11
C HIS A 9 -2.81 0.36 11.89
N VAL A 10 -2.15 0.04 10.78
CA VAL A 10 -2.10 0.89 9.59
C VAL A 10 -2.57 0.16 8.33
N PHE A 11 -3.54 0.73 7.63
CA PHE A 11 -3.85 0.35 6.25
C PHE A 11 -3.05 1.21 5.26
N ILE A 12 -2.36 0.61 4.30
CA ILE A 12 -1.60 1.33 3.26
C ILE A 12 -2.29 1.21 1.90
N SER A 13 -2.89 2.32 1.46
CA SER A 13 -3.39 2.48 0.09
C SER A 13 -2.28 3.00 -0.82
N TYR A 14 -2.05 2.35 -1.97
CA TYR A 14 -1.02 2.75 -2.91
C TYR A 14 -1.41 2.42 -4.36
N SER A 15 -0.76 3.10 -5.32
CA SER A 15 -0.81 2.71 -6.72
C SER A 15 0.23 1.62 -7.00
N ARG A 16 -0.18 0.49 -7.59
CA ARG A 16 0.76 -0.58 -7.97
C ARG A 16 1.89 -0.08 -8.87
N ARG A 17 1.62 0.94 -9.69
CA ARG A 17 2.63 1.59 -10.56
C ARG A 17 3.71 2.32 -9.76
N ASP A 18 3.43 2.73 -8.53
CA ASP A 18 4.42 3.40 -7.66
C ASP A 18 5.29 2.39 -6.91
N TYR A 19 4.87 1.11 -6.86
CA TYR A 19 5.57 0.04 -6.15
C TYR A 19 6.38 -0.89 -7.07
N VAL A 20 5.79 -1.35 -8.17
CA VAL A 20 6.43 -2.29 -9.10
C VAL A 20 6.62 -1.70 -10.50
N ASN A 21 7.62 -2.20 -11.23
CA ASN A 21 7.85 -1.88 -12.64
C ASN A 21 6.92 -2.70 -13.56
N GLU A 22 7.05 -2.53 -14.88
CA GLU A 22 6.24 -3.23 -15.89
C GLU A 22 6.43 -4.76 -15.88
N ARG A 23 7.53 -5.24 -15.30
CA ARG A 23 7.83 -6.68 -15.13
C ARG A 23 7.29 -7.23 -13.81
N GLY A 24 6.66 -6.38 -12.98
CA GLY A 24 6.18 -6.75 -11.65
C GLY A 24 7.27 -6.76 -10.56
N GLU A 25 8.48 -6.30 -10.86
CA GLU A 25 9.58 -6.24 -9.88
C GLU A 25 9.46 -4.98 -9.03
N VAL A 26 9.77 -5.09 -7.73
CA VAL A 26 9.74 -3.95 -6.79
C VAL A 26 10.76 -2.90 -7.21
N LYS A 27 10.31 -1.66 -7.37
CA LYS A 27 11.16 -0.53 -7.75
C LYS A 27 12.12 -0.19 -6.59
N PRO A 28 13.44 -0.15 -6.81
CA PRO A 28 14.38 0.28 -5.78
C PRO A 28 14.05 1.69 -5.28
N GLY A 29 14.07 1.87 -3.95
CA GLY A 29 13.85 3.19 -3.33
C GLY A 29 12.43 3.74 -3.42
N ASN A 30 11.43 2.95 -3.81
CA ASN A 30 10.05 3.44 -3.89
C ASN A 30 9.48 3.83 -2.51
N SER A 31 8.54 4.78 -2.48
CA SER A 31 7.97 5.28 -1.23
C SER A 31 7.19 4.23 -0.43
N VAL A 32 6.56 3.26 -1.10
CA VAL A 32 5.77 2.20 -0.43
C VAL A 32 6.69 1.32 0.40
N SER A 33 7.81 0.85 -0.16
CA SER A 33 8.84 0.10 0.57
C SER A 33 9.41 0.91 1.73
N GLN A 34 9.74 2.18 1.52
CA GLN A 34 10.28 3.02 2.60
C GLN A 34 9.32 3.20 3.77
N ILE A 35 8.02 3.34 3.50
CA ILE A 35 6.97 3.44 4.53
C ILE A 35 6.83 2.11 5.27
N MET A 36 6.81 0.98 4.55
CA MET A 36 6.78 -0.34 5.17
C MET A 36 7.97 -0.55 6.10
N ASP A 37 9.19 -0.25 5.64
CA ASP A 37 10.41 -0.37 6.44
C ASP A 37 10.36 0.50 7.70
N ALA A 38 9.77 1.70 7.62
CA ALA A 38 9.61 2.59 8.76
C ALA A 38 8.61 2.04 9.79
N LEU A 39 7.49 1.48 9.34
CA LEU A 39 6.49 0.85 10.21
C LEU A 39 7.04 -0.40 10.88
N GLU A 40 7.81 -1.23 10.16
CA GLU A 40 8.50 -2.40 10.71
C GLU A 40 9.50 -2.01 11.80
N LYS A 41 10.33 -1.00 11.55
CA LYS A 41 11.28 -0.47 12.55
C LYS A 41 10.59 0.11 13.78
N ALA A 42 9.39 0.64 13.63
CA ALA A 42 8.58 1.16 14.73
C ALA A 42 7.75 0.08 15.44
N HIS A 43 7.83 -1.19 15.01
CA HIS A 43 6.98 -2.28 15.49
C HIS A 43 5.47 -2.02 15.33
N ILE A 44 5.09 -1.28 14.28
CA ILE A 44 3.70 -0.98 13.95
C ILE A 44 3.23 -1.96 12.88
N SER A 45 2.23 -2.78 13.21
CA SER A 45 1.63 -3.70 12.24
C SER A 45 0.85 -2.95 11.16
N TYR A 46 0.92 -3.42 9.92
CA TYR A 46 0.25 -2.81 8.79
C TYR A 46 -0.31 -3.85 7.81
N TRP A 47 -1.29 -3.42 7.01
CA TRP A 47 -1.88 -4.19 5.92
C TRP A 47 -1.69 -3.49 4.58
N ILE A 48 -1.36 -4.28 3.56
CA ILE A 48 -1.17 -3.83 2.17
C ILE A 48 -1.39 -5.00 1.20
N ASP A 49 -2.08 -4.76 0.10
CA ASP A 49 -2.28 -5.76 -0.96
C ASP A 49 -1.08 -5.80 -1.94
N LYS A 50 0.05 -6.37 -1.51
CA LYS A 50 1.31 -6.40 -2.29
C LYS A 50 1.15 -7.10 -3.64
N GLU A 51 0.39 -8.18 -3.66
CA GLU A 51 0.28 -9.04 -4.82
C GLU A 51 -0.82 -8.60 -5.79
N GLY A 52 -1.69 -7.68 -5.35
CA GLY A 52 -2.89 -7.28 -6.08
C GLY A 52 -3.76 -8.49 -6.40
N ILE A 53 -3.78 -9.50 -5.52
CA ILE A 53 -4.53 -10.76 -5.73
C ILE A 53 -6.02 -10.47 -5.79
N TYR A 54 -6.45 -9.41 -5.12
CA TYR A 54 -7.85 -9.09 -4.98
C TYR A 54 -8.32 -8.19 -6.14
N HIS A 55 -9.28 -8.70 -6.90
CA HIS A 55 -9.91 -7.98 -8.01
C HIS A 55 -11.45 -8.04 -7.89
N GLY A 56 -12.14 -7.08 -8.50
CA GLY A 56 -13.60 -7.04 -8.56
C GLY A 56 -14.28 -6.83 -7.20
N ASP A 57 -15.48 -7.36 -7.01
CA ASP A 57 -16.28 -7.09 -5.80
C ASP A 57 -15.72 -7.73 -4.52
N LYS A 58 -14.96 -8.83 -4.64
CA LYS A 58 -14.24 -9.43 -3.51
C LYS A 58 -13.16 -8.48 -2.95
N PHE A 59 -12.57 -7.65 -3.79
CA PHE A 59 -11.58 -6.67 -3.36
C PHE A 59 -12.18 -5.58 -2.48
N LYS A 60 -13.39 -5.10 -2.80
CA LYS A 60 -14.08 -4.07 -2.02
C LYS A 60 -14.34 -4.53 -0.59
N GLY A 61 -14.77 -5.78 -0.40
CA GLY A 61 -15.02 -6.35 0.92
C GLY A 61 -13.75 -6.48 1.77
N VAL A 62 -12.66 -6.95 1.15
CA VAL A 62 -11.34 -7.07 1.82
C VAL A 62 -10.80 -5.68 2.19
N LEU A 63 -10.89 -4.70 1.28
CA LEU A 63 -10.49 -3.32 1.55
C LEU A 63 -11.29 -2.70 2.70
N ALA A 64 -12.63 -2.81 2.66
CA ALA A 64 -13.48 -2.26 3.70
C ALA A 64 -13.16 -2.90 5.07
N SER A 65 -13.01 -4.22 5.11
CA SER A 65 -12.67 -4.95 6.34
C SER A 65 -11.29 -4.53 6.88
N ALA A 66 -10.29 -4.34 6.01
CA ALA A 66 -8.95 -3.95 6.41
C ALA A 66 -8.89 -2.48 6.89
N ILE A 67 -9.77 -1.60 6.37
CA ILE A 67 -9.91 -0.23 6.86
C ILE A 67 -10.62 -0.21 8.21
N GLU A 68 -11.70 -0.99 8.37
CA GLU A 68 -12.43 -1.10 9.63
C GLU A 68 -11.58 -1.67 10.77
N ALA A 69 -10.65 -2.58 10.44
CA ALA A 69 -9.72 -3.18 11.39
C ALA A 69 -8.50 -2.29 11.71
N ALA A 70 -8.32 -1.17 11.00
CA ALA A 70 -7.17 -0.29 11.16
C ALA A 70 -7.48 0.92 12.03
N ASP A 71 -6.51 1.28 12.89
CA ASP A 71 -6.56 2.52 13.66
C ASP A 71 -6.28 3.75 12.77
N VAL A 72 -5.46 3.56 11.71
CA VAL A 72 -5.01 4.63 10.81
C VAL A 72 -5.04 4.18 9.35
N PHE A 73 -5.58 5.04 8.48
CA PHE A 73 -5.53 4.89 7.03
C PHE A 73 -4.48 5.82 6.40
N THR A 74 -3.51 5.25 5.68
CA THR A 74 -2.47 6.00 4.97
C THR A 74 -2.61 5.83 3.46
N LYS A 75 -2.73 6.93 2.72
CA LYS A 75 -2.67 6.94 1.25
C LYS A 75 -1.30 7.42 0.78
N VAL A 76 -0.62 6.59 0.00
CA VAL A 76 0.64 6.94 -0.67
C VAL A 76 0.31 7.41 -2.08
N SER A 77 0.65 8.65 -2.40
CA SER A 77 0.53 9.22 -3.75
C SER A 77 1.79 9.97 -4.12
N GLN A 78 2.38 9.63 -5.27
CA GLN A 78 3.47 10.40 -5.85
C GLN A 78 2.92 11.56 -6.68
N VAL A 79 3.36 12.78 -6.40
CA VAL A 79 3.14 13.93 -7.29
C VAL A 79 4.33 14.00 -8.23
N MET A 80 4.12 13.79 -9.53
CA MET A 80 5.12 14.12 -10.53
C MET A 80 5.32 15.65 -10.49
N ALA A 81 6.41 16.11 -9.89
CA ALA A 81 6.85 17.48 -10.08
C ALA A 81 7.23 17.61 -11.55
N HIS A 82 6.32 18.13 -12.37
CA HIS A 82 6.60 18.52 -13.74
C HIS A 82 7.60 19.68 -13.68
N LEU A 83 8.90 19.36 -13.76
CA LEU A 83 9.93 20.35 -14.01
C LEU A 83 9.70 20.85 -15.45
N HIS A 84 8.93 21.92 -15.58
CA HIS A 84 8.98 22.78 -16.76
C HIS A 84 10.36 23.42 -16.81
N ASN A 85 11.34 22.71 -17.37
CA ASN A 85 12.51 23.36 -17.93
C ASN A 85 12.06 24.02 -19.24
N LEU A 86 11.57 25.25 -19.12
CA LEU A 86 11.48 26.18 -20.23
C LEU A 86 12.92 26.67 -20.50
N THR A 87 13.57 26.05 -21.47
CA THR A 87 14.68 26.66 -22.23
C THR A 87 14.15 27.16 -23.56
#